data_AF-A0A2M7XSQ4-F1
#
_entry.id   AF-A0A2M7XSQ4-F1
#
_cell.length_a   1.000
_cell.length_b   1.000
_cell.length_c   1.000
_cell.angle_alpha   90.00
_cell.angle_beta   90.00
_cell.angle_gamma   90.00
#
_symmetry.space_group_name_H-M   'P 1'
#
loop_
_entity.id
_entity.type
_entity.pdbx_description
1 polymer ?
#
loop_
_entity_poly.entity_id
_entity_poly.type
_entity_poly.pdbx_seq_one_letter_code
_entity_poly.pdbx_strand_id
1 'polypeptide(L)'
;MSTKTPKLPKLLNSKIYKTGQTRGADDDVIYQNRVNRNNTVLIPYAFFNNCINETIEENFYEKGFIALISPEEYFETKGIDDILAEQNLKIGKNALIFYYSRNQWNKYNPHTLKMKPATSRTNPLGGHYVARVPATTSADDKKISEGFNTSSLKGAGIRVYEYANSKTIKECRTQLEYIYWNCIDSEEVSKEMGMTDEEIKLRIESNSKKAKKEGLADIKKLIEKRIINNNGNTICPLCLEEISAGGFYSKVLQAEGREVSDLTVTQLNLFHIDELRTGVFNHKPYNLGWGHHHCNVVTKDSGIEETLKWMKSVIERNEKEGFTIS
;
A
#
# COMPACT_ATOMS: atom_id res chain seq x y z
N MET A 1 -30.84 -23.51 9.86
CA MET A 1 -30.18 -22.46 10.67
C MET A 1 -28.90 -22.07 9.96
N SER A 2 -28.69 -20.78 9.64
CA SER A 2 -27.40 -20.32 9.08
C SER A 2 -26.35 -20.40 10.18
N THR A 3 -25.47 -21.40 10.12
CA THR A 3 -24.32 -21.50 11.05
C THR A 3 -23.43 -20.27 10.83
N LYS A 4 -23.27 -19.47 11.90
CA LYS A 4 -22.44 -18.27 11.88
C LYS A 4 -20.98 -18.70 11.62
N THR A 5 -20.32 -18.09 10.64
CA THR A 5 -18.92 -18.40 10.36
C THR A 5 -18.05 -18.08 11.60
N PRO A 6 -17.25 -19.03 12.11
CA PRO A 6 -16.38 -18.85 13.27
C PRO A 6 -15.41 -17.68 13.08
N LYS A 7 -14.96 -17.04 14.15
CA LYS A 7 -13.98 -15.93 14.04
C LYS A 7 -12.56 -16.50 13.87
N LEU A 8 -11.72 -15.80 13.10
CA LEU A 8 -10.28 -16.07 13.07
C LEU A 8 -9.62 -15.63 14.38
N PRO A 9 -8.44 -16.19 14.72
CA PRO A 9 -7.61 -15.68 15.79
C PRO A 9 -7.35 -14.17 15.64
N LYS A 10 -7.32 -13.45 16.77
CA LYS A 10 -7.33 -11.98 16.79
C LYS A 10 -6.20 -11.35 15.96
N LEU A 11 -4.98 -11.90 16.06
CA LEU A 11 -3.80 -11.38 15.36
C LEU A 11 -3.91 -11.60 13.84
N LEU A 12 -4.29 -12.80 13.40
CA LEU A 12 -4.55 -13.09 11.99
C LEU A 12 -5.66 -12.20 11.42
N ASN A 13 -6.80 -12.09 12.12
CA ASN A 13 -7.90 -11.24 11.71
C ASN A 13 -7.46 -9.77 11.58
N SER A 14 -6.65 -9.28 12.52
CA SER A 14 -6.10 -7.92 12.46
C SER A 14 -5.17 -7.73 11.26
N LYS A 15 -4.31 -8.71 10.95
CA LYS A 15 -3.42 -8.68 9.79
C LYS A 15 -4.20 -8.61 8.48
N ILE A 16 -5.16 -9.52 8.28
CA ILE A 16 -6.04 -9.54 7.10
C ILE A 16 -6.85 -8.24 7.02
N TYR A 17 -7.37 -7.73 8.13
CA TYR A 17 -8.08 -6.45 8.13
C TYR A 17 -7.19 -5.29 7.67
N LYS A 18 -5.97 -5.20 8.21
CA LYS A 18 -5.00 -4.14 7.90
C LYS A 18 -4.50 -4.16 6.46
N THR A 19 -4.64 -5.26 5.71
CA THR A 19 -4.25 -5.26 4.29
C THR A 19 -5.07 -4.31 3.44
N GLY A 20 -6.32 -4.04 3.85
CA GLY A 20 -7.18 -3.03 3.23
C GLY A 20 -6.83 -1.58 3.60
N GLN A 21 -5.80 -1.36 4.41
CA GLN A 21 -5.32 -0.03 4.80
C GLN A 21 -4.01 0.32 4.09
N THR A 22 -3.74 1.62 3.94
CA THR A 22 -2.48 2.15 3.40
C THR A 22 -1.33 2.04 4.38
N ARG A 23 -0.10 2.22 3.88
CA ARG A 23 1.09 2.30 4.73
C ARG A 23 1.02 3.50 5.68
N GLY A 24 1.88 3.50 6.70
CA GLY A 24 2.05 4.66 7.56
C GLY A 24 2.46 5.89 6.75
N ALA A 25 2.00 7.06 7.19
CA ALA A 25 2.41 8.34 6.63
C ALA A 25 2.90 9.24 7.76
N ASP A 26 4.09 9.82 7.58
CA ASP A 26 4.67 10.76 8.52
C ASP A 26 3.94 12.11 8.52
N ASP A 27 4.19 12.88 9.56
CA ASP A 27 3.58 14.20 9.77
C ASP A 27 4.03 15.26 8.75
N ASP A 28 5.08 14.96 8.01
CA ASP A 28 5.71 15.84 7.05
C ASP A 28 5.15 15.67 5.63
N VAL A 29 4.33 14.64 5.39
CA VAL A 29 3.75 14.38 4.07
C VAL A 29 2.28 14.82 4.01
N ILE A 30 1.76 14.90 2.79
CA ILE A 30 0.35 15.22 2.52
C ILE A 30 -0.59 14.01 2.68
N TYR A 31 -0.04 12.81 2.88
CA TYR A 31 -0.82 11.56 2.92
C TYR A 31 -1.47 11.32 4.28
N GLN A 32 -2.63 10.67 4.29
CA GLN A 32 -3.30 10.22 5.50
C GLN A 32 -2.68 8.93 6.04
N ASN A 33 -2.52 8.87 7.37
CA ASN A 33 -1.94 7.73 8.06
C ASN A 33 -2.98 6.60 8.26
N ARG A 34 -2.66 5.38 7.80
CA ARG A 34 -3.45 4.14 8.04
C ARG A 34 -4.95 4.26 7.78
N VAL A 35 -5.33 4.86 6.65
CA VAL A 35 -6.72 4.90 6.17
C VAL A 35 -6.99 3.75 5.20
N ASN A 36 -8.26 3.49 4.88
CA ASN A 36 -8.59 2.47 3.88
C ASN A 36 -8.04 2.82 2.50
N ARG A 37 -7.70 1.80 1.70
CA ARG A 37 -7.17 1.94 0.33
C ARG A 37 -8.18 2.50 -0.68
N ASN A 38 -9.46 2.54 -0.33
CA ASN A 38 -10.51 3.17 -1.15
C ASN A 38 -10.79 4.63 -0.77
N ASN A 39 -9.90 5.26 0.01
CA ASN A 39 -10.07 6.65 0.42
C ASN A 39 -9.70 7.62 -0.71
N THR A 40 -9.95 8.92 -0.51
CA THR A 40 -9.63 9.97 -1.50
C THR A 40 -8.19 9.85 -2.00
N VAL A 41 -8.02 9.84 -3.31
CA VAL A 41 -6.73 9.59 -3.95
C VAL A 41 -6.03 10.90 -4.31
N LEU A 42 -4.73 10.99 -4.03
CA LEU A 42 -3.89 12.09 -4.49
C LEU A 42 -3.14 11.66 -5.76
N ILE A 43 -3.38 12.37 -6.85
CA ILE A 43 -2.81 12.08 -8.17
C ILE A 43 -1.84 13.21 -8.54
N PRO A 44 -0.52 12.97 -8.62
CA PRO A 44 0.40 13.96 -9.18
C PRO A 44 0.02 14.26 -10.64
N TYR A 45 -0.04 15.53 -11.01
CA TYR A 45 -0.54 15.96 -12.32
C TYR A 45 0.26 15.36 -13.49
N ALA A 46 1.59 15.24 -13.35
CA ALA A 46 2.47 14.57 -14.29
C ALA A 46 2.05 13.11 -14.65
N PHE A 47 1.27 12.44 -13.79
CA PHE A 47 0.76 11.08 -14.01
C PHE A 47 -0.76 11.03 -14.18
N PHE A 48 -1.43 12.18 -14.36
CA PHE A 48 -2.88 12.25 -14.36
C PHE A 48 -3.50 11.39 -15.46
N ASN A 49 -2.98 11.46 -16.69
CA ASN A 49 -3.46 10.66 -17.84
C ASN A 49 -3.20 9.15 -17.65
N ASN A 50 -2.22 8.75 -16.84
CA ASN A 50 -1.99 7.35 -16.50
C ASN A 50 -3.01 6.84 -15.47
N CYS A 51 -3.63 7.75 -14.72
CA CYS A 51 -4.54 7.45 -13.62
C CYS A 51 -6.00 7.76 -13.94
N ILE A 52 -6.27 8.45 -15.05
CA ILE A 52 -7.59 8.77 -15.60
C ILE A 52 -7.50 8.57 -17.11
N ASN A 53 -8.07 7.48 -17.61
CA ASN A 53 -8.11 7.18 -19.04
C ASN A 53 -9.37 6.36 -19.36
N GLU A 54 -9.62 6.12 -20.65
CA GLU A 54 -10.82 5.42 -21.14
C GLU A 54 -11.00 4.00 -20.58
N THR A 55 -9.93 3.37 -20.08
CA THR A 55 -9.99 2.03 -19.48
C THR A 55 -10.42 2.04 -18.02
N ILE A 56 -10.50 3.22 -17.41
CA ILE A 56 -10.90 3.40 -16.01
C ILE A 56 -12.38 3.73 -15.97
N GLU A 57 -13.15 2.85 -15.32
CA GLU A 57 -14.60 2.98 -15.19
C GLU A 57 -15.01 4.31 -14.52
N GLU A 58 -16.20 4.80 -14.88
CA GLU A 58 -16.81 5.92 -14.19
C GLU A 58 -16.97 5.58 -12.69
N ASN A 59 -16.58 6.50 -11.81
CA ASN A 59 -16.55 6.30 -10.35
C ASN A 59 -15.56 5.22 -9.87
N PHE A 60 -14.53 4.88 -10.65
CA PHE A 60 -13.47 3.96 -10.23
C PHE A 60 -12.87 4.34 -8.87
N TYR A 61 -12.67 5.64 -8.61
CA TYR A 61 -12.27 6.18 -7.31
C TYR A 61 -13.47 6.45 -6.42
N GLU A 62 -13.79 5.52 -5.51
CA GLU A 62 -15.02 5.53 -4.69
C GLU A 62 -15.20 6.80 -3.85
N LYS A 63 -14.10 7.46 -3.45
CA LYS A 63 -14.13 8.73 -2.70
C LYS A 63 -13.49 9.90 -3.45
N GLY A 64 -13.46 9.80 -4.77
CA GLY A 64 -12.88 10.78 -5.66
C GLY A 64 -11.36 10.92 -5.54
N PHE A 65 -10.85 11.94 -6.20
CA PHE A 65 -9.43 12.25 -6.25
C PHE A 65 -9.18 13.75 -6.09
N ILE A 66 -7.92 14.09 -5.80
CA ILE A 66 -7.38 15.44 -5.83
C ILE A 66 -6.14 15.41 -6.72
N ALA A 67 -6.15 16.17 -7.82
CA ALA A 67 -4.95 16.37 -8.65
C ALA A 67 -3.99 17.35 -7.94
N LEU A 68 -2.72 16.96 -7.84
CA LEU A 68 -1.65 17.78 -7.25
C LEU A 68 -0.78 18.33 -8.37
N ILE A 69 -0.87 19.63 -8.60
CA ILE A 69 -0.14 20.34 -9.67
C ILE A 69 1.01 21.09 -9.01
N SER A 70 2.24 20.96 -9.55
CA SER A 70 3.35 21.75 -9.02
C SER A 70 3.18 23.25 -9.35
N PRO A 71 3.74 24.17 -8.54
CA PRO A 71 3.74 25.58 -8.85
C PRO A 71 4.33 25.90 -10.22
N GLU A 72 5.40 25.21 -10.63
CA GLU A 72 6.01 25.37 -11.95
C GLU A 72 5.01 25.00 -13.06
N GLU A 73 4.35 23.83 -12.97
CA GLU A 73 3.33 23.42 -13.94
C GLU A 73 2.18 24.42 -14.02
N TYR A 74 1.76 25.00 -12.89
CA TYR A 74 0.65 25.96 -12.87
C TYR A 74 1.03 27.35 -13.38
N PHE A 75 2.12 27.94 -12.90
CA PHE A 75 2.43 29.34 -13.19
C PHE A 75 3.27 29.54 -14.47
N GLU A 76 4.01 28.52 -14.94
CA GLU A 76 4.87 28.64 -16.11
C GLU A 76 4.20 28.13 -17.40
N THR A 77 3.15 27.30 -17.29
CA THR A 77 2.42 26.78 -18.45
C THR A 77 1.40 27.80 -18.97
N LYS A 78 1.63 28.31 -20.18
CA LYS A 78 0.69 29.23 -20.84
C LYS A 78 -0.65 28.53 -21.09
N GLY A 79 -1.74 29.13 -20.61
CA GLY A 79 -3.10 28.60 -20.80
C GLY A 79 -3.42 27.39 -19.92
N ILE A 80 -2.73 27.20 -18.77
CA ILE A 80 -2.94 26.03 -17.91
C ILE A 80 -4.42 25.86 -17.49
N ASP A 81 -5.15 26.94 -17.24
CA ASP A 81 -6.54 26.82 -16.78
C ASP A 81 -7.44 26.17 -17.86
N ASP A 82 -7.18 26.43 -19.14
CA ASP A 82 -7.89 25.81 -20.26
C ASP A 82 -7.51 24.33 -20.38
N ILE A 83 -6.21 24.00 -20.27
CA ILE A 83 -5.72 22.61 -20.29
C ILE A 83 -6.35 21.79 -19.16
N LEU A 84 -6.40 22.36 -17.94
CA LEU A 84 -7.04 21.72 -16.81
C LEU A 84 -8.55 21.55 -17.06
N ALA A 85 -9.23 22.56 -17.61
CA ALA A 85 -10.65 22.50 -17.90
C ALA A 85 -10.98 21.39 -18.93
N GLU A 86 -10.17 21.23 -19.98
CA GLU A 86 -10.28 20.12 -20.94
C GLU A 86 -10.17 18.75 -20.27
N GLN A 87 -9.38 18.64 -19.20
CA GLN A 87 -9.23 17.44 -18.38
C GLN A 87 -10.25 17.34 -17.23
N ASN A 88 -11.27 18.21 -17.20
CA ASN A 88 -12.26 18.33 -16.13
C ASN A 88 -11.64 18.63 -14.75
N LEU A 89 -10.49 19.29 -14.72
CA LEU A 89 -9.79 19.74 -13.51
C LEU A 89 -10.02 21.23 -13.28
N LYS A 90 -10.16 21.61 -12.01
CA LYS A 90 -10.24 23.01 -11.59
C LYS A 90 -9.62 23.19 -10.21
N ILE A 91 -8.72 24.17 -10.10
CA ILE A 91 -8.09 24.55 -8.83
C ILE A 91 -9.17 24.88 -7.79
N GLY A 92 -9.03 24.27 -6.61
CA GLY A 92 -9.95 24.37 -5.48
C GLY A 92 -11.27 23.60 -5.60
N LYS A 93 -11.50 22.92 -6.72
CA LYS A 93 -12.63 22.01 -6.91
C LYS A 93 -12.21 20.55 -6.74
N ASN A 94 -11.28 20.10 -7.58
CA ASN A 94 -10.72 18.74 -7.61
C ASN A 94 -9.21 18.74 -7.92
N ALA A 95 -8.58 19.92 -7.95
CA ALA A 95 -7.14 20.11 -8.10
C ALA A 95 -6.61 21.12 -7.07
N LEU A 96 -5.35 20.97 -6.66
CA LEU A 96 -4.63 21.89 -5.78
C LEU A 96 -3.23 22.14 -6.33
N ILE A 97 -2.72 23.35 -6.10
CA ILE A 97 -1.29 23.63 -6.26
C ILE A 97 -0.55 23.04 -5.05
N PHE A 98 0.45 22.19 -5.29
CA PHE A 98 1.19 21.50 -4.23
C PHE A 98 2.62 21.99 -4.11
N TYR A 99 2.89 22.73 -3.03
CA TYR A 99 4.22 23.24 -2.69
C TYR A 99 4.97 22.20 -1.86
N TYR A 100 6.09 21.69 -2.39
CA TYR A 100 6.93 20.69 -1.71
C TYR A 100 8.37 21.18 -1.48
N SER A 101 8.81 22.27 -2.12
CA SER A 101 10.16 22.81 -1.97
C SER A 101 10.19 24.28 -1.54
N ARG A 102 11.33 24.69 -0.95
CA ARG A 102 11.55 26.09 -0.56
C ARG A 102 11.60 27.02 -1.78
N ASN A 103 12.19 26.55 -2.87
CA ASN A 103 12.28 27.29 -4.13
C ASN A 103 10.88 27.62 -4.69
N GLN A 104 10.01 26.61 -4.74
CA GLN A 104 8.61 26.77 -5.11
C GLN A 104 7.90 27.81 -4.26
N TRP A 105 8.02 27.69 -2.95
CA TRP A 105 7.38 28.61 -2.01
C TRP A 105 7.84 30.06 -2.19
N ASN A 106 9.14 30.26 -2.38
CA ASN A 106 9.70 31.61 -2.52
C ASN A 106 9.35 32.23 -3.88
N LYS A 107 9.44 31.46 -4.97
CA LYS A 107 9.17 31.93 -6.33
C LYS A 107 7.68 32.19 -6.58
N TYR A 108 6.82 31.33 -6.04
CA TYR A 108 5.38 31.33 -6.27
C TYR A 108 4.60 31.51 -4.97
N ASN A 109 4.98 32.47 -4.14
CA ASN A 109 4.43 32.58 -2.80
C ASN A 109 2.89 32.73 -2.80
N PRO A 110 2.14 31.76 -2.24
CA PRO A 110 0.68 31.81 -2.29
C PRO A 110 0.09 32.96 -1.47
N HIS A 111 0.81 33.48 -0.47
CA HIS A 111 0.36 34.61 0.35
C HIS A 111 0.37 35.92 -0.43
N THR A 112 1.40 36.15 -1.26
CA THR A 112 1.45 37.36 -2.13
C THR A 112 0.37 37.31 -3.21
N LEU A 113 0.03 36.11 -3.66
CA LEU A 113 -1.05 35.82 -4.60
C LEU A 113 -2.45 35.77 -3.96
N LYS A 114 -2.58 36.03 -2.64
CA LYS A 114 -3.84 36.00 -1.88
C LYS A 114 -4.61 34.68 -1.99
N MET A 115 -3.90 33.58 -2.21
CA MET A 115 -4.48 32.24 -2.25
C MET A 115 -4.77 31.74 -0.84
N LYS A 116 -5.74 30.83 -0.73
CA LYS A 116 -6.12 30.22 0.56
C LYS A 116 -5.72 28.74 0.60
N PRO A 117 -5.22 28.22 1.72
CA PRO A 117 -4.93 26.80 1.87
C PRO A 117 -6.21 25.97 1.87
N ALA A 118 -6.14 24.74 1.37
CA ALA A 118 -7.28 23.83 1.31
C ALA A 118 -7.75 23.35 2.70
N THR A 119 -9.06 23.21 2.85
CA THR A 119 -9.74 22.89 4.13
C THR A 119 -10.73 21.72 4.01
N SER A 120 -10.91 21.15 2.82
CA SER A 120 -11.80 20.03 2.57
C SER A 120 -11.12 18.98 1.67
N ARG A 121 -11.38 17.69 1.93
CA ARG A 121 -10.95 16.56 1.10
C ARG A 121 -11.94 16.24 -0.01
N THR A 122 -13.15 16.77 0.09
CA THR A 122 -14.22 16.56 -0.87
C THR A 122 -14.45 17.84 -1.65
N ASN A 123 -14.78 17.71 -2.93
CA ASN A 123 -15.13 18.83 -3.79
C ASN A 123 -16.34 19.61 -3.21
N PRO A 124 -16.25 20.95 -3.04
CA PRO A 124 -15.07 21.81 -3.28
C PRO A 124 -14.06 21.77 -2.12
N LEU A 125 -12.77 21.91 -2.44
CA LEU A 125 -11.64 21.70 -1.52
C LEU A 125 -11.44 22.85 -0.51
N GLY A 126 -12.20 23.95 -0.64
CA GLY A 126 -12.19 25.07 0.29
C GLY A 126 -10.97 25.98 0.23
N GLY A 127 -10.03 25.72 -0.68
CA GLY A 127 -8.82 26.50 -0.92
C GLY A 127 -8.14 26.07 -2.21
N HIS A 128 -7.02 26.70 -2.55
CA HIS A 128 -6.37 26.59 -3.86
C HIS A 128 -5.07 25.78 -3.81
N TYR A 129 -4.43 25.70 -2.64
CA TYR A 129 -3.12 25.07 -2.49
C TYR A 129 -2.99 24.26 -1.20
N VAL A 130 -1.92 23.50 -1.15
CA VAL A 130 -1.44 22.76 0.01
C VAL A 130 0.09 22.81 0.01
N ALA A 131 0.71 22.89 1.19
CA ALA A 131 2.16 23.01 1.32
C ALA A 131 2.72 22.03 2.35
N ARG A 132 3.79 21.33 1.96
CA ARG A 132 4.63 20.48 2.81
C ARG A 132 6.09 20.74 2.46
N VAL A 133 6.60 21.89 2.93
CA VAL A 133 7.98 22.31 2.64
C VAL A 133 8.85 22.03 3.87
N PRO A 134 9.89 21.19 3.75
CA PRO A 134 10.77 20.88 4.88
C PRO A 134 11.54 22.12 5.34
N ALA A 135 12.03 22.07 6.58
CA ALA A 135 13.05 23.02 7.04
C ALA A 135 14.37 22.75 6.30
N THR A 136 15.12 23.80 6.01
CA THR A 136 16.49 23.69 5.50
C THR A 136 17.49 23.90 6.64
N THR A 137 18.78 23.65 6.40
CA THR A 137 19.84 23.79 7.42
C THR A 137 20.13 25.24 7.82
N SER A 138 19.49 26.22 7.17
CA SER A 138 19.52 27.64 7.51
C SER A 138 18.71 27.90 8.78
N ALA A 139 19.31 28.60 9.75
CA ALA A 139 18.76 28.82 11.10
C ALA A 139 17.38 29.51 11.15
N ASP A 140 16.99 30.21 10.08
CA ASP A 140 15.75 30.98 10.00
C ASP A 140 14.62 30.30 9.22
N ASP A 141 14.89 29.19 8.50
CA ASP A 141 13.91 28.54 7.63
C ASP A 141 13.04 27.53 8.39
N LYS A 142 11.93 28.02 8.95
CA LYS A 142 10.91 27.16 9.56
C LYS A 142 10.21 26.29 8.51
N LYS A 143 9.87 25.06 8.91
CA LYS A 143 9.01 24.14 8.15
C LYS A 143 7.69 24.83 7.81
N ILE A 144 7.22 24.68 6.57
CA ILE A 144 5.90 25.18 6.14
C ILE A 144 4.97 23.99 5.97
N SER A 145 3.87 24.01 6.73
CA SER A 145 2.80 23.01 6.65
C SER A 145 1.46 23.73 6.62
N GLU A 146 0.89 23.89 5.43
CA GLU A 146 -0.38 24.59 5.21
C GLU A 146 -1.36 23.70 4.44
N GLY A 147 -2.64 23.77 4.82
CA GLY A 147 -3.67 22.87 4.33
C GLY A 147 -3.56 21.46 4.94
N PHE A 148 -4.69 20.89 5.36
CA PHE A 148 -4.76 19.55 5.97
C PHE A 148 -3.76 19.33 7.13
N ASN A 149 -3.55 20.34 7.98
CA ASN A 149 -2.52 20.36 9.01
C ASN A 149 -3.07 20.40 10.44
N THR A 150 -4.40 20.34 10.62
CA THR A 150 -5.05 20.25 11.94
C THR A 150 -5.23 18.79 12.37
N SER A 151 -5.37 18.53 13.68
CA SER A 151 -5.53 17.17 14.20
C SER A 151 -6.72 16.42 13.60
N SER A 152 -7.83 17.12 13.32
CA SER A 152 -9.04 16.54 12.71
C SER A 152 -8.95 16.42 11.18
N LEU A 153 -8.04 17.16 10.53
CA LEU A 153 -7.91 17.23 9.08
C LEU A 153 -6.49 16.91 8.61
N LYS A 154 -5.75 16.04 9.31
CA LYS A 154 -4.38 15.71 8.92
C LYS A 154 -4.32 14.86 7.65
N GLY A 155 -3.57 15.33 6.66
CA GLY A 155 -3.41 14.69 5.35
C GLY A 155 -4.66 14.78 4.47
N ALA A 156 -4.46 14.81 3.15
CA ALA A 156 -5.51 15.04 2.16
C ALA A 156 -6.09 13.75 1.57
N GLY A 157 -5.31 12.67 1.51
CA GLY A 157 -5.73 11.41 0.91
C GLY A 157 -4.62 10.35 0.91
N ILE A 158 -4.74 9.37 0.03
CA ILE A 158 -3.76 8.28 -0.14
C ILE A 158 -2.95 8.47 -1.42
N ARG A 159 -1.82 7.74 -1.53
CA ARG A 159 -1.07 7.66 -2.78
C ARG A 159 -1.87 6.88 -3.82
N VAL A 160 -1.92 7.37 -5.06
CA VAL A 160 -2.69 6.73 -6.14
C VAL A 160 -2.31 5.28 -6.40
N TYR A 161 -1.03 4.93 -6.30
CA TYR A 161 -0.57 3.56 -6.48
C TYR A 161 -0.96 2.61 -5.34
N GLU A 162 -1.46 3.13 -4.21
CA GLU A 162 -1.97 2.31 -3.09
C GLU A 162 -3.46 1.98 -3.23
N TYR A 163 -4.16 2.60 -4.19
CA TYR A 163 -5.61 2.51 -4.33
C TYR A 163 -6.09 1.09 -4.63
N ALA A 164 -7.20 0.73 -3.98
CA ALA A 164 -8.01 -0.43 -4.33
C ALA A 164 -9.46 -0.15 -3.91
N ASN A 165 -10.42 -0.48 -4.77
CA ASN A 165 -11.84 -0.32 -4.45
C ASN A 165 -12.31 -1.34 -3.39
N SER A 166 -13.50 -1.13 -2.84
CA SER A 166 -14.06 -1.96 -1.75
C SER A 166 -14.21 -3.43 -2.15
N LYS A 167 -14.58 -3.71 -3.41
CA LYS A 167 -14.70 -5.06 -3.93
C LYS A 167 -13.34 -5.76 -3.95
N THR A 168 -12.34 -5.13 -4.55
CA THR A 168 -10.96 -5.64 -4.60
C THR A 168 -10.38 -5.86 -3.20
N ILE A 169 -10.60 -4.93 -2.25
CA ILE A 169 -10.16 -5.12 -0.86
C ILE A 169 -10.81 -6.37 -0.24
N LYS A 170 -12.10 -6.60 -0.48
CA LYS A 170 -12.82 -7.78 0.03
C LYS A 170 -12.32 -9.08 -0.61
N GLU A 171 -12.04 -9.07 -1.90
CA GLU A 171 -11.47 -10.22 -2.63
C GLU A 171 -10.06 -10.54 -2.15
N CYS A 172 -9.19 -9.52 -2.01
CA CYS A 172 -7.85 -9.66 -1.44
C CYS A 172 -7.90 -10.32 -0.06
N ARG A 173 -8.76 -9.83 0.85
CA ARG A 173 -8.92 -10.43 2.18
C ARG A 173 -9.37 -11.88 2.12
N THR A 174 -10.26 -12.21 1.19
CA THR A 174 -10.77 -13.58 1.00
C THR A 174 -9.67 -14.51 0.52
N GLN A 175 -8.89 -14.11 -0.48
CA GLN A 175 -7.77 -14.90 -1.00
C GLN A 175 -6.64 -15.04 0.01
N LEU A 176 -6.29 -13.96 0.73
CA LEU A 176 -5.26 -13.99 1.77
C LEU A 176 -5.62 -14.93 2.91
N GLU A 177 -6.90 -15.01 3.29
CA GLU A 177 -7.37 -16.00 4.24
C GLU A 177 -7.34 -17.42 3.64
N TYR A 178 -7.74 -17.57 2.37
CA TYR A 178 -7.67 -18.86 1.67
C TYR A 178 -6.26 -19.44 1.75
N ILE A 179 -5.25 -18.65 1.38
CA ILE A 179 -3.85 -19.10 1.42
C ILE A 179 -3.29 -19.17 2.85
N TYR A 180 -3.92 -18.57 3.87
CA TYR A 180 -3.54 -18.87 5.26
C TYR A 180 -3.85 -20.34 5.59
N TRP A 181 -5.00 -20.84 5.17
CA TRP A 181 -5.39 -22.24 5.38
C TRP A 181 -4.56 -23.24 4.57
N ASN A 182 -3.81 -22.76 3.57
CA ASN A 182 -2.81 -23.53 2.84
C ASN A 182 -1.41 -23.50 3.48
N CYS A 183 -1.22 -22.85 4.64
CA CYS A 183 0.04 -22.95 5.39
C CYS A 183 0.16 -24.34 6.02
N ILE A 184 1.40 -24.84 6.14
CA ILE A 184 1.72 -26.25 6.45
C ILE A 184 1.12 -26.78 7.76
N ASP A 185 0.92 -25.90 8.74
CA ASP A 185 0.50 -26.18 10.12
C ASP A 185 -0.72 -25.32 10.53
N SER A 186 -1.48 -24.79 9.55
CA SER A 186 -2.52 -23.78 9.80
C SER A 186 -3.63 -24.25 10.75
N GLU A 187 -4.01 -25.53 10.70
CA GLU A 187 -5.00 -26.10 11.60
C GLU A 187 -4.46 -26.21 13.03
N GLU A 188 -3.28 -26.81 13.21
CA GLU A 188 -2.63 -26.98 14.52
C GLU A 188 -2.43 -25.63 15.22
N VAL A 189 -1.82 -24.68 14.52
CA VAL A 189 -1.58 -23.32 15.05
C VAL A 189 -2.91 -22.63 15.39
N SER A 190 -3.96 -22.81 14.59
CA SER A 190 -5.25 -22.20 14.88
C SER A 190 -5.91 -22.81 16.14
N LYS A 191 -5.69 -24.09 16.43
CA LYS A 191 -6.12 -24.73 17.69
C LYS A 191 -5.37 -24.16 18.89
N GLU A 192 -4.04 -24.04 18.78
CA GLU A 192 -3.22 -23.41 19.83
C GLU A 192 -3.66 -21.97 20.12
N MET A 193 -4.14 -21.26 19.09
CA MET A 193 -4.67 -19.90 19.20
C MET A 193 -6.15 -19.84 19.64
N GLY A 194 -6.74 -20.98 20.02
CA GLY A 194 -8.02 -21.08 20.73
C GLY A 194 -9.25 -21.38 19.87
N MET A 195 -9.10 -21.84 18.63
CA MET A 195 -10.23 -22.35 17.83
C MET A 195 -10.48 -23.84 18.11
N THR A 196 -11.72 -24.30 18.02
CA THR A 196 -12.03 -25.75 18.04
C THR A 196 -11.87 -26.40 16.66
N ASP A 197 -11.78 -27.73 16.62
CA ASP A 197 -11.74 -28.50 15.37
C ASP A 197 -12.93 -28.21 14.45
N GLU A 198 -14.14 -28.15 15.02
CA GLU A 198 -15.36 -27.83 14.28
C GLU A 198 -15.32 -26.41 13.72
N GLU A 199 -14.81 -25.45 14.51
CA GLU A 199 -14.68 -24.06 14.06
C GLU A 199 -13.70 -23.92 12.90
N ILE A 200 -12.55 -24.59 12.99
CA ILE A 200 -11.53 -24.60 11.94
C ILE A 200 -12.10 -25.18 10.66
N LYS A 201 -12.71 -26.37 10.74
CA LYS A 201 -13.31 -27.04 9.58
C LYS A 201 -14.39 -26.17 8.92
N LEU A 202 -15.32 -25.62 9.71
CA LEU A 202 -16.36 -24.73 9.20
C LEU A 202 -15.79 -23.46 8.56
N ARG A 203 -14.71 -22.91 9.10
CA ARG A 203 -14.07 -21.70 8.58
C ARG A 203 -13.36 -21.97 7.26
N ILE A 204 -12.58 -23.06 7.17
CA ILE A 204 -11.92 -23.52 5.94
C ILE A 204 -12.94 -23.77 4.85
N GLU A 205 -14.00 -24.54 5.14
CA GLU A 205 -15.06 -24.85 4.16
C GLU A 205 -15.77 -23.59 3.67
N SER A 206 -16.14 -22.70 4.59
CA SER A 206 -16.82 -21.43 4.26
C SER A 206 -15.94 -20.52 3.39
N ASN A 207 -14.67 -20.32 3.80
CA ASN A 207 -13.73 -19.51 3.06
C ASN A 207 -13.41 -20.11 1.68
N SER A 208 -13.12 -21.41 1.61
CA SER A 208 -12.83 -22.13 0.37
C SER A 208 -14.00 -22.05 -0.62
N LYS A 209 -15.24 -22.27 -0.15
CA LYS A 209 -16.44 -22.11 -0.99
C LYS A 209 -16.58 -20.70 -1.53
N LYS A 210 -16.32 -19.69 -0.69
CA LYS A 210 -16.36 -18.28 -1.09
C LYS A 210 -15.26 -17.95 -2.10
N ALA A 211 -14.02 -18.34 -1.83
CA ALA A 211 -12.87 -18.11 -2.69
C ALA A 211 -13.07 -18.78 -4.06
N LYS A 212 -13.57 -20.01 -4.11
CA LYS A 212 -13.92 -20.69 -5.37
C LYS A 212 -15.02 -19.96 -6.14
N LYS A 213 -16.09 -19.56 -5.45
CA LYS A 213 -17.21 -18.80 -6.07
C LYS A 213 -16.74 -17.47 -6.67
N GLU A 214 -15.82 -16.79 -6.00
CA GLU A 214 -15.28 -15.49 -6.43
C GLU A 214 -14.08 -15.64 -7.41
N GLY A 215 -13.70 -16.86 -7.79
CA GLY A 215 -12.58 -17.11 -8.71
C GLY A 215 -11.21 -16.77 -8.12
N LEU A 216 -11.07 -16.89 -6.80
CA LEU A 216 -9.88 -16.52 -6.02
C LEU A 216 -9.02 -17.73 -5.60
N ALA A 217 -9.48 -18.94 -5.90
CA ALA A 217 -8.85 -20.22 -5.54
C ALA A 217 -8.29 -20.99 -6.76
N ASP A 218 -8.00 -20.30 -7.86
CA ASP A 218 -7.31 -20.88 -9.03
C ASP A 218 -5.88 -21.30 -8.69
N ILE A 219 -5.68 -22.61 -8.49
CA ILE A 219 -4.40 -23.22 -8.11
C ILE A 219 -3.30 -22.93 -9.14
N LYS A 220 -3.61 -23.01 -10.44
CA LYS A 220 -2.61 -22.78 -11.49
C LYS A 220 -2.09 -21.35 -11.40
N LYS A 221 -3.00 -20.39 -11.26
CA LYS A 221 -2.64 -18.98 -11.14
C LYS A 221 -1.90 -18.66 -9.83
N LEU A 222 -2.26 -19.32 -8.72
CA LEU A 222 -1.54 -19.18 -7.45
C LEU A 222 -0.09 -19.71 -7.54
N ILE A 223 0.13 -20.82 -8.23
CA ILE A 223 1.47 -21.38 -8.48
C ILE A 223 2.28 -20.46 -9.40
N GLU A 224 1.71 -20.06 -10.54
CA GLU A 224 2.35 -19.13 -11.50
C GLU A 224 2.79 -17.82 -10.84
N LYS A 225 2.02 -17.35 -9.86
CA LYS A 225 2.29 -16.12 -9.10
C LYS A 225 3.15 -16.33 -7.85
N ARG A 226 3.72 -17.52 -7.64
CA ARG A 226 4.59 -17.86 -6.49
C ARG A 226 3.90 -17.63 -5.13
N ILE A 227 2.59 -17.87 -5.05
CA ILE A 227 1.80 -17.75 -3.81
C ILE A 227 1.73 -19.09 -3.07
N ILE A 228 1.58 -20.18 -3.84
CA ILE A 228 1.63 -21.56 -3.35
C ILE A 228 2.62 -22.37 -4.20
N ASN A 229 3.11 -23.48 -3.68
CA ASN A 229 3.91 -24.44 -4.44
C ASN A 229 3.05 -25.53 -5.12
N ASN A 230 3.70 -26.46 -5.80
CA ASN A 230 3.05 -27.57 -6.49
C ASN A 230 2.33 -28.55 -5.55
N ASN A 231 2.65 -28.55 -4.26
CA ASN A 231 1.96 -29.34 -3.24
C ASN A 231 0.70 -28.64 -2.73
N GLY A 232 0.44 -27.40 -3.15
CA GLY A 232 -0.66 -26.58 -2.69
C GLY A 232 -0.38 -25.84 -1.37
N ASN A 233 0.87 -25.84 -0.90
CA ASN A 233 1.27 -25.15 0.32
C ASN A 233 1.64 -23.70 0.03
N THR A 234 1.24 -22.78 0.91
CA THR A 234 1.62 -21.37 0.81
C THR A 234 3.11 -21.20 0.98
N ILE A 235 3.73 -20.39 0.12
CA ILE A 235 5.17 -20.13 0.12
C ILE A 235 5.46 -18.64 0.18
N CYS A 236 6.66 -18.28 0.66
CA CYS A 236 7.15 -16.93 0.51
C CYS A 236 7.45 -16.64 -0.98
N PRO A 237 6.90 -15.56 -1.58
CA PRO A 237 7.10 -15.28 -3.00
C PRO A 237 8.56 -15.05 -3.41
N LEU A 238 9.43 -14.64 -2.49
CA LEU A 238 10.85 -14.41 -2.79
C LEU A 238 11.68 -15.69 -2.62
N CYS A 239 11.74 -16.24 -1.40
CA CYS A 239 12.63 -17.36 -1.06
C CYS A 239 12.05 -18.75 -1.36
N LEU A 240 10.76 -18.85 -1.72
CA LEU A 240 10.04 -20.10 -2.03
C LEU A 240 9.87 -21.08 -0.86
N GLU A 241 10.34 -20.74 0.34
CA GLU A 241 10.10 -21.55 1.54
C GLU A 241 8.61 -21.63 1.87
N GLU A 242 8.18 -22.80 2.32
CA GLU A 242 6.83 -23.03 2.82
C GLU A 242 6.57 -22.21 4.08
N ILE A 243 5.40 -21.59 4.14
CA ILE A 243 4.99 -20.73 5.23
C ILE A 243 4.34 -21.56 6.33
N SER A 244 4.89 -21.47 7.54
CA SER A 244 4.21 -21.86 8.78
C SER A 244 3.26 -20.75 9.23
N ALA A 245 2.03 -21.12 9.58
CA ALA A 245 1.03 -20.25 10.20
C ALA A 245 1.52 -19.68 11.55
N GLY A 246 2.44 -20.36 12.24
CA GLY A 246 3.08 -19.86 13.46
C GLY A 246 3.73 -18.49 13.27
N GLY A 247 4.28 -18.21 12.07
CA GLY A 247 4.91 -16.94 11.73
C GLY A 247 3.98 -15.71 11.73
N PHE A 248 2.65 -15.91 11.76
CA PHE A 248 1.67 -14.82 11.93
C PHE A 248 1.58 -14.33 13.38
N TYR A 249 2.02 -15.16 14.33
CA TYR A 249 1.92 -14.94 15.77
C TYR A 249 3.31 -14.72 16.40
N SER A 250 4.36 -15.30 15.81
CA SER A 250 5.75 -15.15 16.23
C SER A 250 6.36 -13.81 15.85
N LYS A 251 7.05 -13.18 16.80
CA LYS A 251 7.84 -11.96 16.58
C LYS A 251 9.18 -12.29 15.91
N VAL A 252 9.73 -11.33 15.16
CA VAL A 252 11.08 -11.47 14.58
C VAL A 252 12.12 -11.49 15.70
N LEU A 253 12.99 -12.50 15.73
CA LEU A 253 14.10 -12.57 16.68
C LEU A 253 15.12 -11.47 16.36
N GLN A 254 15.61 -10.77 17.38
CA GLN A 254 16.66 -9.78 17.23
C GLN A 254 18.03 -10.47 17.11
N ALA A 255 18.92 -9.88 16.32
CA ALA A 255 20.33 -10.24 16.37
C ALA A 255 20.89 -9.90 17.76
N GLU A 256 21.72 -10.78 18.31
CA GLU A 256 22.36 -10.60 19.61
C GLU A 256 23.06 -9.23 19.69
N GLY A 257 22.78 -8.46 20.75
CA GLY A 257 23.33 -7.12 20.96
C GLY A 257 22.58 -5.96 20.29
N ARG A 258 21.47 -6.19 19.57
CA ARG A 258 20.57 -5.10 19.10
C ARG A 258 19.30 -5.02 19.94
N GLU A 259 19.19 -4.01 20.80
CA GLU A 259 17.93 -3.64 21.45
C GLU A 259 17.18 -2.60 20.60
N VAL A 260 16.03 -3.00 20.04
CA VAL A 260 15.10 -2.06 19.38
C VAL A 260 13.80 -2.02 20.18
N SER A 261 13.33 -0.81 20.49
CA SER A 261 12.19 -0.55 21.39
C SER A 261 10.81 -0.91 20.81
N ASP A 262 10.67 -1.02 19.48
CA ASP A 262 9.40 -1.39 18.83
C ASP A 262 9.40 -2.88 18.41
N LEU A 263 8.93 -3.73 19.32
CA LEU A 263 8.90 -5.20 19.21
C LEU A 263 7.58 -5.73 18.59
N THR A 264 6.98 -5.02 17.64
CA THR A 264 5.63 -5.36 17.12
C THR A 264 5.62 -6.09 15.76
N VAL A 265 6.78 -6.28 15.14
CA VAL A 265 6.89 -6.94 13.82
C VAL A 265 6.91 -8.46 13.96
N THR A 266 5.98 -9.12 13.29
CA THR A 266 5.92 -10.59 13.19
C THR A 266 6.76 -11.10 12.02
N GLN A 267 7.09 -12.38 12.04
CA GLN A 267 7.87 -13.04 10.99
C GLN A 267 7.21 -12.94 9.61
N LEU A 268 5.87 -12.94 9.53
CA LEU A 268 5.13 -12.87 8.27
C LEU A 268 4.38 -11.57 8.06
N ASN A 269 4.46 -11.03 6.85
CA ASN A 269 3.78 -9.81 6.42
C ASN A 269 3.12 -9.98 5.05
N LEU A 270 2.22 -9.05 4.72
CA LEU A 270 1.67 -8.93 3.38
C LEU A 270 2.82 -8.70 2.39
N PHE A 271 2.84 -9.46 1.31
CA PHE A 271 3.83 -9.39 0.24
C PHE A 271 3.14 -8.99 -1.06
N HIS A 272 3.66 -7.98 -1.76
CA HIS A 272 3.24 -7.63 -3.12
C HIS A 272 4.17 -8.31 -4.10
N ILE A 273 3.63 -9.17 -4.97
CA ILE A 273 4.43 -9.94 -5.95
C ILE A 273 4.97 -9.01 -7.04
N ASP A 274 4.05 -8.29 -7.69
CA ASP A 274 4.31 -7.14 -8.52
C ASP A 274 4.14 -5.88 -7.64
N GLU A 275 5.14 -5.01 -7.60
CA GLU A 275 5.16 -3.83 -6.73
C GLU A 275 4.08 -2.81 -7.09
N LEU A 276 3.77 -1.94 -6.13
CA LEU A 276 2.79 -0.88 -6.36
C LEU A 276 3.36 0.20 -7.28
N ARG A 277 2.72 0.38 -8.44
CA ARG A 277 3.08 1.40 -9.44
C ARG A 277 1.88 2.29 -9.78
N THR A 278 2.17 3.56 -10.03
CA THR A 278 1.17 4.55 -10.48
C THR A 278 0.52 4.10 -11.79
N GLY A 279 -0.82 4.14 -11.85
CA GLY A 279 -1.59 3.71 -13.02
C GLY A 279 -1.79 2.20 -13.18
N VAL A 280 -1.16 1.35 -12.36
CA VAL A 280 -1.24 -0.12 -12.50
C VAL A 280 -2.19 -0.77 -11.46
N PHE A 281 -2.41 -0.10 -10.32
CA PHE A 281 -3.33 -0.53 -9.24
C PHE A 281 -3.09 -1.97 -8.76
N ASN A 282 -1.84 -2.27 -8.41
CA ASN A 282 -1.38 -3.62 -8.09
C ASN A 282 -1.84 -4.19 -6.74
N HIS A 283 -2.62 -3.47 -5.93
CA HIS A 283 -3.26 -4.08 -4.76
C HIS A 283 -4.52 -4.85 -5.17
N LYS A 284 -4.34 -6.09 -5.65
CA LYS A 284 -5.40 -6.94 -6.21
C LYS A 284 -5.16 -8.43 -5.94
N PRO A 285 -6.20 -9.29 -6.02
CA PRO A 285 -6.01 -10.74 -5.96
C PRO A 285 -4.98 -11.22 -6.98
N TYR A 286 -4.29 -12.30 -6.64
CA TYR A 286 -3.19 -12.89 -7.41
C TYR A 286 -1.95 -11.99 -7.55
N ASN A 287 -1.90 -10.90 -6.79
CA ASN A 287 -0.70 -10.10 -6.63
C ASN A 287 -0.29 -9.92 -5.17
N LEU A 288 -1.08 -10.48 -4.25
CA LEU A 288 -0.82 -10.46 -2.82
C LEU A 288 -0.54 -11.88 -2.33
N GLY A 289 0.46 -12.00 -1.47
CA GLY A 289 0.79 -13.24 -0.78
C GLY A 289 1.21 -12.99 0.66
N TRP A 290 1.54 -14.07 1.37
CA TRP A 290 2.22 -14.01 2.65
C TRP A 290 3.70 -14.27 2.45
N GLY A 291 4.55 -13.45 3.04
CA GLY A 291 5.99 -13.63 2.91
C GLY A 291 6.74 -13.21 4.16
N HIS A 292 7.96 -13.72 4.27
CA HIS A 292 8.85 -13.38 5.37
C HIS A 292 9.14 -11.89 5.42
N HIS A 293 9.23 -11.35 6.63
CA HIS A 293 9.55 -9.94 6.86
C HIS A 293 10.88 -9.56 6.20
N HIS A 294 11.93 -10.36 6.38
CA HIS A 294 13.23 -10.10 5.79
C HIS A 294 13.18 -10.09 4.25
N CYS A 295 12.45 -11.03 3.63
CA CYS A 295 12.24 -11.04 2.18
C CYS A 295 11.57 -9.76 1.68
N ASN A 296 10.49 -9.34 2.35
CA ASN A 296 9.80 -8.08 2.04
C ASN A 296 10.75 -6.87 2.14
N VAL A 297 11.60 -6.83 3.17
CA VAL A 297 12.58 -5.76 3.39
C VAL A 297 13.66 -5.74 2.32
N VAL A 298 14.05 -6.88 1.74
CA VAL A 298 15.03 -6.92 0.66
C VAL A 298 14.39 -6.56 -0.68
N THR A 299 13.18 -7.05 -0.97
CA THR A 299 12.48 -6.78 -2.24
C THR A 299 12.06 -5.32 -2.39
N LYS A 300 11.58 -4.69 -1.31
CA LYS A 300 11.12 -3.28 -1.29
C LYS A 300 10.23 -2.94 -2.50
N ASP A 301 10.60 -1.88 -3.21
CA ASP A 301 9.91 -1.38 -4.39
C ASP A 301 10.62 -1.81 -5.70
N SER A 302 11.66 -2.65 -5.62
CA SER A 302 12.38 -3.17 -6.80
C SER A 302 11.62 -4.29 -7.51
N GLY A 303 10.71 -4.96 -6.81
CA GLY A 303 10.03 -6.15 -7.31
C GLY A 303 10.92 -7.40 -7.24
N ILE A 304 10.28 -8.56 -7.36
CA ILE A 304 10.94 -9.85 -7.16
C ILE A 304 12.05 -10.10 -8.19
N GLU A 305 11.79 -9.85 -9.46
CA GLU A 305 12.71 -10.17 -10.56
C GLU A 305 14.02 -9.38 -10.46
N GLU A 306 13.93 -8.05 -10.30
CA GLU A 306 15.11 -7.20 -10.17
C GLU A 306 15.88 -7.50 -8.88
N THR A 307 15.19 -7.91 -7.81
CA THR A 307 15.84 -8.35 -6.57
C THR A 307 16.68 -9.60 -6.81
N LEU A 308 16.16 -10.60 -7.54
CA LEU A 308 16.91 -11.81 -7.86
C LEU A 308 18.10 -11.54 -8.79
N LYS A 309 17.93 -10.66 -9.79
CA LYS A 309 19.04 -10.22 -10.66
C LYS A 309 20.13 -9.54 -9.84
N TRP A 310 19.76 -8.66 -8.92
CA TRP A 310 20.69 -7.98 -8.04
C TRP A 310 21.42 -8.97 -7.12
N MET A 311 20.71 -9.89 -6.46
CA MET A 311 21.31 -10.94 -5.62
C MET A 311 22.34 -11.76 -6.39
N LYS A 312 21.99 -12.20 -7.61
CA LYS A 312 22.93 -12.91 -8.50
C LYS A 312 24.19 -12.09 -8.78
N SER A 313 24.04 -10.81 -9.11
CA SER A 313 25.19 -9.92 -9.37
C SER A 313 26.09 -9.69 -8.15
N VAL A 314 25.53 -9.77 -6.93
CA VAL A 314 26.29 -9.65 -5.68
C VAL A 314 27.14 -10.90 -5.46
N ILE A 315 26.55 -12.09 -5.65
CA ILE A 315 27.26 -13.37 -5.54
C ILE A 315 28.41 -13.42 -6.56
N GLU A 316 28.12 -13.15 -7.83
CA GLU A 316 29.12 -13.18 -8.91
C GLU A 316 30.31 -12.23 -8.66
N ARG A 317 30.07 -11.06 -8.06
CA ARG A 317 31.16 -10.12 -7.72
C ARG A 317 31.99 -10.63 -6.55
N ASN A 318 31.38 -11.23 -5.53
CA ASN A 318 32.12 -11.78 -4.40
C ASN A 318 32.98 -12.98 -4.84
N GLU A 319 32.43 -13.85 -5.69
CA GLU A 319 33.17 -14.99 -6.25
C GLU A 319 34.38 -14.54 -7.09
N LYS A 320 34.23 -13.47 -7.89
CA LYS A 320 35.34 -12.88 -8.65
C LYS A 320 36.47 -12.35 -7.77
N GLU A 321 36.15 -11.84 -6.58
CA GLU A 321 37.12 -11.38 -5.58
C GLU A 321 37.62 -12.52 -4.67
N GLY A 322 37.25 -13.78 -4.95
CA GLY A 322 37.73 -14.96 -4.24
C GLY A 322 36.92 -15.35 -3.00
N PHE A 323 35.80 -14.68 -2.72
CA PHE A 323 34.90 -15.07 -1.63
C PHE A 323 33.90 -16.13 -2.10
N THR A 324 34.02 -17.35 -1.56
CA THR A 324 33.07 -18.44 -1.83
C THR A 324 32.08 -18.55 -0.68
N ILE A 325 30.79 -18.48 -1.00
CA ILE A 325 29.71 -18.76 -0.04
C ILE A 325 29.60 -20.29 0.06
N SER A 326 30.01 -20.86 1.20
CA SER A 326 30.02 -22.31 1.47
C SER A 326 28.65 -22.85 1.83
#